data_AF-A0A967YDW2-F1
#
_entry.id   AF-A0A967YDW2-F1
#
_cell.length_a   1.000
_cell.length_b   1.000
_cell.length_c   1.000
_cell.angle_alpha   90.00
_cell.angle_beta   90.00
_cell.angle_gamma   90.00
#
_symmetry.space_group_name_H-M   'P 1'
#
loop_
_entity.id
_entity.type
_entity.pdbx_description
1 polymer ?
#
loop_
_entity_poly.entity_id
_entity_poly.type
_entity_poly.pdbx_seq_one_letter_code
_entity_poly.pdbx_strand_id
1 'polypeptide(L)'
;MLIRENLQKILEEKLERLNKKRPLSPVLVGKLKERFEVEMTYNSNAIEGNTLTLKETYWVIQEGITVKDKPLKDHLEAKNHKEALDFLYDLIEHNK
;
A
#
# COMPACT_ATOMS: atom_id res chain seq x y z
N MET A 1 5.59 -6.01 31.51
CA MET A 1 5.98 -7.27 30.84
C MET A 1 4.76 -8.00 30.27
N LEU A 2 3.66 -8.15 31.03
CA LEU A 2 2.39 -8.80 30.63
C LEU A 2 1.70 -8.28 29.34
N ILE A 3 1.77 -6.97 29.03
CA ILE A 3 1.14 -6.41 27.81
C ILE A 3 1.80 -6.95 26.53
N ARG A 4 3.12 -7.21 26.55
CA ARG A 4 3.86 -7.67 25.37
C ARG A 4 3.61 -9.15 25.08
N GLU A 5 3.51 -9.99 26.12
CA GLU A 5 3.24 -11.42 25.99
C GLU A 5 1.84 -11.69 25.39
N ASN A 6 0.83 -10.91 25.78
CA ASN A 6 -0.50 -11.02 25.20
C ASN A 6 -0.53 -10.58 23.72
N LEU A 7 0.20 -9.51 23.38
CA LEU A 7 0.28 -9.04 21.99
C LEU A 7 0.99 -10.05 21.09
N GLN A 8 2.09 -10.64 21.55
CA GLN A 8 2.81 -11.67 20.82
C GLN A 8 1.89 -12.86 20.50
N LYS A 9 1.17 -13.37 21.51
CA LYS A 9 0.22 -14.47 21.31
C LYS A 9 -0.86 -14.13 20.28
N ILE A 10 -1.43 -12.93 20.33
CA ILE A 10 -2.43 -12.46 19.35
C ILE A 10 -1.85 -12.42 17.92
N LEU A 11 -0.60 -11.96 17.76
CA LEU A 11 0.06 -11.91 16.45
C LEU A 11 0.35 -13.31 15.91
N GLU A 12 0.81 -14.22 16.76
CA GLU A 12 1.06 -15.63 16.41
C GLU A 12 -0.25 -16.32 15.97
N GLU A 13 -1.33 -16.16 16.73
CA GLU A 13 -2.65 -16.71 16.36
C GLU A 13 -3.17 -16.16 15.02
N LYS A 14 -2.99 -14.85 14.77
CA LYS A 14 -3.37 -14.22 13.50
C LYS A 14 -2.52 -14.74 12.34
N LEU A 15 -1.21 -14.88 12.54
CA LEU A 15 -0.28 -15.39 11.54
C LEU A 15 -0.60 -16.85 11.20
N GLU A 16 -0.86 -17.69 12.21
CA GLU A 16 -1.22 -19.09 12.01
C GLU A 16 -2.52 -19.22 11.20
N ARG A 17 -3.55 -18.43 11.55
CA ARG A 17 -4.82 -18.38 10.81
C ARG A 17 -4.63 -17.92 9.36
N LEU A 18 -3.73 -16.98 9.10
CA LEU A 18 -3.41 -16.52 7.75
C LEU A 18 -2.68 -17.61 6.96
N ASN A 19 -1.68 -18.25 7.56
CA ASN A 19 -0.88 -19.29 6.91
C ASN A 19 -1.72 -20.51 6.52
N LYS A 20 -2.70 -20.90 7.34
CA LYS A 20 -3.67 -21.97 7.02
C LYS A 20 -4.52 -21.67 5.78
N LYS A 21 -4.62 -20.40 5.35
CA LYS A 21 -5.37 -19.99 4.16
C LYS A 21 -4.51 -19.86 2.90
N ARG A 22 -3.19 -20.09 2.99
CA ARG A 22 -2.28 -20.01 1.85
C ARG A 22 -2.24 -21.35 1.09
N PRO A 23 -2.03 -21.36 -0.24
CA PRO A 23 -1.90 -20.18 -1.11
C PRO A 23 -3.25 -19.48 -1.32
N LEU A 24 -3.23 -18.15 -1.31
CA LEU A 24 -4.37 -17.35 -1.74
C LEU A 24 -4.47 -17.40 -3.27
N SER A 25 -5.67 -17.20 -3.82
CA SER A 25 -5.81 -17.16 -5.28
C SER A 25 -5.02 -15.98 -5.87
N PRO A 26 -4.39 -16.13 -7.04
CA PRO A 26 -3.63 -15.05 -7.68
C PRO A 26 -4.46 -13.77 -7.87
N VAL A 27 -5.74 -13.92 -8.21
CA VAL A 27 -6.69 -12.80 -8.35
C VAL A 27 -6.87 -12.05 -7.02
N LEU A 28 -7.02 -12.77 -5.91
CA LEU A 28 -7.15 -12.14 -4.60
C LEU A 28 -5.86 -11.43 -4.19
N VAL A 29 -4.70 -12.05 -4.44
CA VAL A 29 -3.39 -11.44 -4.17
C VAL A 29 -3.21 -10.15 -5.00
N GLY A 30 -3.57 -10.16 -6.29
CA GLY A 30 -3.52 -8.98 -7.14
C GLY A 30 -4.39 -7.84 -6.61
N LYS A 31 -5.65 -8.13 -6.24
CA LYS A 31 -6.56 -7.12 -5.65
C LYS A 31 -6.06 -6.56 -4.32
N LEU A 32 -5.44 -7.41 -3.48
CA LEU A 32 -4.84 -6.95 -2.24
C LEU A 32 -3.65 -6.03 -2.53
N LYS A 33 -2.78 -6.40 -3.47
CA LYS A 33 -1.63 -5.59 -3.89
C LYS A 33 -2.05 -4.21 -4.39
N GLU A 34 -3.01 -4.14 -5.31
CA GLU A 34 -3.56 -2.87 -5.83
C GLU A 34 -4.10 -1.99 -4.70
N ARG A 35 -4.88 -2.57 -3.78
CA ARG A 35 -5.40 -1.84 -2.63
C ARG A 35 -4.28 -1.32 -1.73
N PHE A 36 -3.28 -2.16 -1.45
CA PHE A 36 -2.13 -1.79 -0.62
C PHE A 36 -1.32 -0.66 -1.26
N GLU A 37 -1.09 -0.67 -2.57
CA GLU A 37 -0.36 0.38 -3.27
C GLU A 37 -1.04 1.75 -3.10
N VAL A 38 -2.36 1.78 -3.26
CA VAL A 38 -3.17 3.00 -3.09
C VAL A 38 -3.14 3.48 -1.64
N GLU A 39 -3.40 2.58 -0.68
CA GLU A 39 -3.41 2.93 0.75
C GLU A 39 -2.02 3.37 1.23
N MET A 40 -0.95 2.69 0.82
CA MET A 40 0.43 3.05 1.20
C MET A 40 0.82 4.41 0.65
N THR A 41 0.55 4.66 -0.64
CA THR A 41 0.84 5.94 -1.29
C THR A 41 0.08 7.08 -0.64
N TYR A 42 -1.21 6.90 -0.38
CA TYR A 42 -2.02 7.90 0.31
C TYR A 42 -1.48 8.19 1.71
N ASN A 43 -1.31 7.16 2.55
CA ASN A 43 -0.94 7.37 3.95
C ASN A 43 0.48 7.92 4.09
N SER A 44 1.43 7.47 3.28
CA SER A 44 2.82 7.98 3.33
C SER A 44 2.87 9.46 2.96
N ASN A 45 2.27 9.82 1.82
CA ASN A 45 2.30 11.21 1.37
C ASN A 45 1.48 12.13 2.30
N ALA A 46 0.37 11.64 2.87
CA ALA A 46 -0.43 12.40 3.82
C ALA A 46 0.34 12.76 5.10
N ILE A 47 1.25 11.90 5.58
CA ILE A 47 2.14 12.20 6.72
C ILE A 47 3.06 13.39 6.40
N GLU A 48 3.44 13.55 5.12
CA GLU A 48 4.30 14.63 4.62
C GLU A 48 3.52 15.88 4.19
N GLY A 49 2.19 15.87 4.35
CA GLY A 49 1.32 17.02 4.09
C GLY A 49 0.67 17.05 2.70
N ASN A 50 0.75 15.95 1.93
CA ASN A 50 0.01 15.81 0.69
C ASN A 50 -1.50 15.85 0.95
N THR A 51 -2.25 16.55 0.08
CA THR A 51 -3.66 16.88 0.32
C THR A 51 -4.63 15.99 -0.46
N LEU A 52 -4.16 15.06 -1.30
CA LEU A 52 -5.03 14.13 -2.02
C LEU A 52 -5.76 13.24 -1.02
N THR A 53 -7.07 13.05 -1.21
CA THR A 53 -7.84 12.02 -0.50
C THR A 53 -7.46 10.63 -1.02
N LEU A 54 -7.87 9.57 -0.32
CA LEU A 54 -7.64 8.19 -0.76
C LEU A 54 -8.22 7.93 -2.17
N LYS A 55 -9.41 8.46 -2.45
CA LYS A 55 -10.07 8.31 -3.76
C LYS A 55 -9.35 9.10 -4.85
N GLU A 56 -8.90 10.31 -4.53
CA GLU A 56 -8.11 11.13 -5.46
C GLU A 56 -6.75 10.48 -5.74
N THR A 57 -6.09 9.92 -4.74
CA THR A 57 -4.84 9.16 -4.90
C THR A 57 -5.05 7.98 -5.84
N TYR A 58 -6.13 7.22 -5.67
CA TYR A 58 -6.51 6.14 -6.61
C TYR A 58 -6.61 6.66 -8.04
N TRP A 59 -7.37 7.74 -8.27
CA TRP A 59 -7.50 8.34 -9.61
C TRP A 59 -6.17 8.78 -10.20
N VAL A 60 -5.28 9.34 -9.39
CA VAL A 60 -3.96 9.77 -9.86
C VAL A 60 -3.11 8.58 -10.29
N ILE A 61 -2.99 7.55 -9.45
CA ILE A 61 -2.00 6.49 -9.68
C ILE A 61 -2.50 5.32 -10.53
N GLN A 62 -3.81 5.04 -10.52
CA GLN A 62 -4.41 3.96 -11.31
C GLN A 62 -4.96 4.46 -12.65
N GLU A 63 -5.60 5.64 -12.66
CA GLU A 63 -6.27 6.17 -13.86
C GLU A 63 -5.46 7.27 -14.57
N GLY A 64 -4.39 7.79 -13.95
CA GLY A 64 -3.59 8.89 -14.50
C GLY A 64 -4.33 10.24 -14.56
N ILE A 65 -5.39 10.39 -13.76
CA ILE A 65 -6.26 11.57 -13.77
C ILE A 65 -5.70 12.65 -12.83
N THR A 66 -5.61 13.88 -13.31
CA THR A 66 -5.33 15.04 -12.45
C THR A 66 -6.61 15.55 -11.78
N VAL A 67 -6.49 15.87 -10.50
CA VAL A 67 -7.56 16.39 -9.65
C VAL A 67 -7.51 17.90 -9.62
N LYS A 68 -8.67 18.52 -9.88
CA LYS A 68 -8.84 19.96 -9.83
C LYS A 68 -8.56 20.49 -8.42
N ASP A 69 -8.02 21.71 -8.32
CA ASP A 69 -7.80 22.43 -7.06
C ASP A 69 -6.80 21.73 -6.11
N LYS A 70 -5.97 20.83 -6.65
CA LYS A 70 -4.87 20.17 -5.94
C LYS A 70 -3.54 20.60 -6.54
N PRO A 71 -2.48 20.80 -5.71
CA PRO A 71 -1.17 21.13 -6.23
C PRO A 71 -0.65 20.06 -7.18
N LEU A 72 0.02 20.46 -8.27
CA LEU A 72 0.69 19.51 -9.16
C LEU A 72 1.72 18.65 -8.40
N LYS A 73 2.39 19.26 -7.41
CA LYS A 73 3.33 18.59 -6.51
C LYS A 73 2.70 17.33 -5.89
N ASP A 74 1.49 17.43 -5.36
CA ASP A 74 0.81 16.32 -4.69
C ASP A 74 0.58 15.11 -5.63
N HIS A 75 0.27 15.39 -6.90
CA HIS A 75 0.08 14.36 -7.92
C HIS A 75 1.40 13.68 -8.29
N LEU A 76 2.46 14.47 -8.44
CA LEU A 76 3.79 13.96 -8.75
C LEU A 76 4.32 13.11 -7.60
N GLU A 77 4.11 13.52 -6.34
CA GLU A 77 4.46 12.71 -5.17
C GLU A 77 3.70 11.38 -5.14
N ALA A 78 2.39 11.38 -5.44
CA ALA A 78 1.62 10.13 -5.50
C ALA A 78 2.12 9.21 -6.60
N LYS A 79 2.39 9.75 -7.79
CA LYS A 79 2.96 8.99 -8.92
C LYS A 79 4.34 8.43 -8.58
N ASN A 80 5.24 9.25 -8.07
CA ASN A 80 6.61 8.86 -7.73
C ASN A 80 6.64 7.79 -6.64
N HIS A 81 5.77 7.91 -5.62
CA HIS A 81 5.70 6.90 -4.57
C HIS A 81 5.19 5.55 -5.11
N LYS A 82 4.21 5.55 -6.02
CA LYS A 82 3.77 4.33 -6.71
C LYS A 82 4.88 3.72 -7.55
N GLU A 83 5.62 4.52 -8.30
CA GLU A 83 6.78 4.06 -9.08
C GLU A 83 7.88 3.45 -8.19
N ALA A 84 8.10 4.02 -6.99
CA ALA A 84 9.02 3.45 -6.01
C ALA A 84 8.55 2.07 -5.48
N LEU A 85 7.24 1.90 -5.26
CA LEU A 85 6.66 0.61 -4.90
C LEU A 85 6.79 -0.41 -6.03
N ASP A 86 6.49 -0.03 -7.27
CA ASP A 86 6.67 -0.89 -8.45
C ASP A 86 8.12 -1.36 -8.54
N PHE A 87 9.06 -0.43 -8.44
CA PHE A 87 10.49 -0.73 -8.48
C PHE A 87 10.91 -1.70 -7.35
N LEU A 88 10.39 -1.52 -6.14
CA LEU A 88 10.65 -2.44 -5.03
C LEU A 88 10.11 -3.86 -5.34
N TYR A 89 8.91 -3.98 -5.89
CA TYR A 89 8.36 -5.27 -6.27
C TYR A 89 9.19 -5.93 -7.38
N ASP A 90 9.59 -5.16 -8.40
CA ASP A 90 10.45 -5.64 -9.47
C ASP A 90 11.79 -6.16 -8.93
N LEU A 91 12.41 -5.45 -7.98
CA LEU A 91 13.64 -5.89 -7.32
C LEU A 91 13.46 -7.22 -6.58
N ILE A 92 12.35 -7.39 -5.86
CA ILE A 92 12.05 -8.62 -5.11
C ILE A 92 11.81 -9.79 -6.07
N GLU A 93 11.12 -9.56 -7.20
CA GLU A 93 10.85 -10.61 -8.18
C GLU A 93 12.10 -11.02 -8.98
N HIS A 94 12.99 -10.06 -9.28
CA HIS A 94 14.17 -10.29 -10.12
C HIS A 94 15.48 -10.48 -9.36
N ASN A 95 15.45 -10.38 -8.02
CA ASN A 95 16.49 -10.81 -7.08
C ASN A 95 17.93 -10.63 -7.59
N LYS A 96 18.36 -9.37 -7.75
CA LYS A 96 19.80 -9.04 -7.77
C LYS A 96 20.35 -9.03 -6.35
#